data_AF-A0AAI9V2C3-F1
#
_entry.id   AF-A0AAI9V2C3-F1
#
_cell.length_a   1.000
_cell.length_b   1.000
_cell.length_c   1.000
_cell.angle_alpha   90.00
_cell.angle_beta   90.00
_cell.angle_gamma   90.00
#
_symmetry.space_group_name_H-M   'P 1'
#
loop_
_entity.id
_entity.type
_entity.pdbx_description
1 polymer ?
#
loop_
_entity_poly.entity_id
_entity_poly.type
_entity_poly.pdbx_seq_one_letter_code
_entity_poly.pdbx_strand_id
1 'polypeptide(L)'
;MVTYSITVQNQSGSQQQYVLFNKPPVVTGRVQGQIWSNVFATGNTPRGSRTNLTFSGQYSAVVATSQGSPSSGVQVNVSGEKDVTLGSVKNNGTAVPGSTLQLIVTGDAPQFSNNPLPNSAFSNAFEIQTGNDFTFAQAKQGNYLIGLGVSRTSNGQDGPLAIGLEV
;
A
#
# COMPACT_ATOMS: atom_id res chain seq x y z
N MET A 1 1.77 -6.19 17.66
CA MET A 1 1.13 -5.95 16.35
C MET A 1 -0.37 -5.93 16.58
N VAL A 2 -1.09 -4.92 16.07
CA VAL A 2 -2.56 -4.84 16.22
C VAL A 2 -3.20 -5.55 15.04
N THR A 3 -4.21 -6.38 15.29
CA THR A 3 -4.99 -7.06 14.27
C THR A 3 -6.43 -6.54 14.31
N TYR A 4 -6.97 -6.20 13.15
CA TYR A 4 -8.36 -5.79 12.98
C TYR A 4 -9.16 -6.94 12.37
N SER A 5 -10.44 -7.02 12.73
CA SER A 5 -11.37 -8.01 12.19
C SER A 5 -12.73 -7.36 11.91
N ILE A 6 -13.25 -7.56 10.71
CA ILE A 6 -14.60 -7.16 10.32
C ILE A 6 -15.43 -8.42 10.12
N THR A 7 -16.51 -8.54 10.89
CA THR A 7 -17.48 -9.65 10.74
C THR A 7 -18.66 -9.18 9.91
N VAL A 8 -18.95 -9.89 8.81
CA VAL A 8 -20.12 -9.64 7.96
C VAL A 8 -21.10 -10.80 8.10
N GLN A 9 -22.31 -10.52 8.56
CA GLN A 9 -23.41 -11.48 8.65
C GLN A 9 -24.31 -11.34 7.42
N ASN A 10 -24.45 -12.41 6.64
CA ASN A 10 -25.29 -12.39 5.45
C ASN A 10 -26.75 -12.71 5.79
N GLN A 11 -27.59 -11.67 5.76
CA GLN A 11 -29.04 -11.76 5.93
C GLN A 11 -29.83 -11.49 4.63
N SER A 12 -29.15 -11.46 3.47
CA SER A 12 -29.78 -11.11 2.19
C SER A 12 -30.76 -12.16 1.62
N GLY A 13 -30.79 -13.36 2.20
CA GLY A 13 -31.61 -14.47 1.70
C GLY A 13 -30.97 -15.29 0.57
N SER A 14 -29.80 -14.89 0.07
CA SER A 14 -29.01 -15.60 -0.95
C SER A 14 -27.53 -15.62 -0.59
N GLN A 15 -26.69 -16.33 -1.35
CA GLN A 15 -25.23 -16.26 -1.21
C GLN A 15 -24.71 -14.89 -1.67
N GLN A 16 -23.73 -14.35 -0.96
CA GLN A 16 -23.12 -13.05 -1.26
C GLN A 16 -21.60 -13.14 -1.28
N GLN A 17 -20.98 -12.36 -2.15
CA GLN A 17 -19.53 -12.15 -2.17
C GLN A 17 -19.24 -10.71 -1.75
N TYR A 18 -18.50 -10.55 -0.67
CA TYR A 18 -18.07 -9.26 -0.15
C TYR A 18 -16.63 -8.98 -0.57
N VAL A 19 -16.37 -7.72 -0.89
CA VAL A 19 -15.06 -7.23 -1.27
C VAL A 19 -14.77 -6.00 -0.42
N LEU A 20 -13.62 -5.99 0.24
CA LEU A 20 -13.17 -4.87 1.05
C LEU A 20 -12.11 -4.08 0.27
N PHE A 21 -12.25 -2.77 0.27
CA PHE A 21 -11.29 -1.83 -0.28
C PHE A 21 -10.90 -0.83 0.80
N ASN A 22 -9.64 -0.40 0.79
CA ASN A 22 -9.23 0.78 1.55
C ASN A 22 -9.58 2.05 0.77
N LYS A 23 -9.84 3.13 1.50
CA LYS A 23 -9.83 4.46 0.92
C LYS A 23 -8.44 4.68 0.26
N PRO A 24 -8.37 5.18 -0.99
CA PRO A 24 -7.09 5.51 -1.60
C PRO A 24 -6.29 6.45 -0.69
N PRO A 25 -4.97 6.26 -0.54
CA PRO A 25 -4.12 7.22 0.16
C PRO A 25 -4.19 8.59 -0.53
N VAL A 26 -3.86 9.64 0.22
CA VAL A 26 -3.68 10.98 -0.34
C VAL A 26 -2.20 11.20 -0.59
N VAL A 27 -1.87 11.68 -1.77
CA VAL A 27 -0.49 11.89 -2.20
C VAL A 27 -0.18 13.38 -2.15
N THR A 28 0.79 13.74 -1.32
CA THR A 28 1.22 15.13 -1.12
C THR A 28 2.59 15.33 -1.78
N GLY A 29 2.60 15.38 -3.11
CA GLY A 29 3.80 15.60 -3.93
C GLY A 29 3.51 16.55 -5.10
N ARG A 30 4.58 16.97 -5.81
CA ARG A 30 4.44 17.87 -6.97
C ARG A 30 3.76 17.21 -8.16
N VAL A 31 3.85 15.89 -8.26
CA VAL A 31 3.22 15.09 -9.31
C VAL A 31 2.19 14.17 -8.67
N GLN A 32 0.96 14.31 -9.11
CA GLN A 32 -0.15 13.47 -8.67
C GLN A 32 -0.58 12.62 -9.85
N GLY A 33 -0.20 11.35 -9.83
CA GLY A 33 -0.74 10.35 -10.75
C GLY A 33 -2.05 9.77 -10.25
N GLN A 34 -2.69 8.97 -11.09
CA GLN A 34 -3.87 8.20 -10.69
C GLN A 34 -3.47 7.11 -9.70
N ILE A 35 -4.15 7.08 -8.55
CA ILE A 35 -3.97 6.07 -7.51
C ILE A 35 -5.00 4.95 -7.73
N TRP A 36 -4.52 3.73 -7.72
CA TRP A 36 -5.35 2.54 -7.90
C TRP A 36 -5.41 1.77 -6.59
N SER A 37 -6.60 1.69 -5.99
CA SER A 37 -6.85 0.81 -4.85
C SER A 37 -7.05 -0.62 -5.33
N ASN A 38 -6.45 -1.56 -4.63
CA ASN A 38 -6.61 -2.98 -4.86
C ASN A 38 -7.65 -3.58 -3.91
N VAL A 39 -8.18 -4.73 -4.30
CA VAL A 39 -9.01 -5.56 -3.41
C VAL A 39 -8.15 -5.99 -2.23
N PHE A 40 -8.59 -5.61 -1.04
CA PHE A 40 -7.90 -5.87 0.21
C PHE A 40 -8.20 -7.26 0.75
N ALA A 41 -9.49 -7.61 0.81
CA ALA A 41 -9.96 -8.90 1.26
C ALA A 41 -11.29 -9.25 0.58
N THR A 42 -11.54 -10.55 0.41
CA THR A 42 -12.81 -11.06 -0.10
C THR A 42 -13.39 -12.08 0.86
N GLY A 43 -14.72 -12.10 1.01
CA GLY A 43 -15.41 -13.11 1.80
C GLY A 43 -16.62 -13.63 1.05
N ASN A 44 -16.69 -14.94 0.84
CA ASN A 44 -17.86 -15.58 0.26
C ASN A 44 -18.73 -16.11 1.41
N THR A 45 -19.96 -15.63 1.50
CA THR A 45 -20.82 -15.86 2.65
C THR A 45 -22.15 -16.47 2.20
N PRO A 46 -22.38 -17.77 2.47
CA PRO A 46 -23.68 -18.40 2.24
C PRO A 46 -24.82 -17.71 3.01
N ARG A 47 -26.06 -17.98 2.60
CA ARG A 47 -27.26 -17.48 3.28
C ARG A 47 -27.20 -17.80 4.78
N GLY A 48 -27.46 -16.80 5.63
CA GLY A 48 -27.54 -16.96 7.08
C GLY A 48 -26.18 -17.21 7.76
N SER A 49 -25.09 -17.25 7.01
CA SER A 49 -23.73 -17.43 7.53
C SER A 49 -23.01 -16.10 7.73
N ARG A 50 -21.80 -16.16 8.28
CA ARG A 50 -20.90 -15.01 8.42
C ARG A 50 -19.53 -15.26 7.81
N THR A 51 -18.86 -14.19 7.43
CA THR A 51 -17.43 -14.20 7.08
C THR A 51 -16.69 -13.19 7.97
N ASN A 52 -15.43 -13.49 8.25
CA ASN A 52 -14.52 -12.57 8.95
C ASN A 52 -13.43 -12.13 7.98
N LEU A 53 -13.21 -10.82 7.90
CA LEU A 53 -12.11 -10.22 7.14
C LEU A 53 -11.10 -9.70 8.15
N THR A 54 -9.94 -10.35 8.24
CA THR A 54 -8.88 -10.01 9.20
C THR A 54 -7.68 -9.41 8.51
N PHE A 55 -7.05 -8.42 9.14
CA PHE A 55 -5.87 -7.77 8.61
C PHE A 55 -5.00 -7.13 9.70
N SER A 56 -3.72 -6.95 9.39
CA SER A 56 -2.76 -6.31 10.29
C SER A 56 -2.89 -4.78 10.24
N GLY A 57 -2.56 -4.13 11.37
CA GLY A 57 -2.30 -2.69 11.44
C GLY A 57 -0.89 -2.29 11.01
N GLN A 58 -0.06 -3.24 10.56
CA GLN A 58 1.26 -2.95 10.01
C GLN A 58 1.12 -2.51 8.55
N TYR A 59 1.67 -1.33 8.27
CA TYR A 59 1.78 -0.78 6.93
C TYR A 59 3.17 -1.03 6.36
N SER A 60 3.23 -1.13 5.05
CA SER A 60 4.47 -1.25 4.30
C SER A 60 4.46 -0.30 3.11
N ALA A 61 5.63 0.13 2.67
CA ALA A 61 5.81 0.69 1.35
C ALA A 61 6.09 -0.45 0.36
N VAL A 62 5.51 -0.37 -0.82
CA VAL A 62 5.72 -1.36 -1.89
C VAL A 62 6.31 -0.69 -3.12
N VAL A 63 7.16 -1.42 -3.82
CA VAL A 63 7.63 -1.11 -5.17
C VAL A 63 7.31 -2.29 -6.08
N ALA A 64 6.80 -1.98 -7.27
CA ALA A 64 6.31 -2.98 -8.20
C ALA A 64 6.50 -2.56 -9.65
N THR A 65 6.31 -3.51 -10.55
CA THR A 65 6.20 -3.30 -12.00
C THR A 65 4.83 -3.76 -12.48
N SER A 66 4.29 -3.10 -13.50
CA SER A 66 3.06 -3.50 -14.17
C SER A 66 3.34 -4.04 -15.56
N GLN A 67 2.62 -5.09 -15.97
CA GLN A 67 2.65 -5.63 -17.34
C GLN A 67 1.75 -4.85 -18.32
N GLY A 68 1.19 -3.71 -17.91
CA GLY A 68 0.35 -2.85 -18.73
C GLY A 68 -0.18 -1.64 -17.99
N SER A 69 -0.96 -0.79 -18.67
CA SER A 69 -1.64 0.33 -18.03
C SER A 69 -2.66 -0.18 -17.01
N PRO A 70 -2.75 0.39 -15.80
CA PRO A 70 -3.65 -0.09 -14.76
C PRO A 70 -5.09 -0.26 -15.27
N SER A 71 -5.57 -1.50 -15.27
CA SER A 71 -6.92 -1.89 -15.68
C SER A 71 -7.27 -3.25 -15.08
N SER A 72 -8.55 -3.65 -15.17
CA SER A 72 -8.98 -4.96 -14.67
C SER A 72 -8.20 -6.08 -15.36
N GLY A 73 -7.65 -7.02 -14.58
CA GLY A 73 -6.88 -8.16 -15.09
C GLY A 73 -5.40 -7.88 -15.33
N VAL A 74 -4.90 -6.66 -15.08
CA VAL A 74 -3.47 -6.35 -15.20
C VAL A 74 -2.70 -6.97 -14.04
N GLN A 75 -1.62 -7.67 -14.39
CA GLN A 75 -0.73 -8.26 -13.40
C GLN A 75 0.31 -7.24 -12.93
N VAL A 76 0.41 -7.10 -11.62
CA VAL A 76 1.43 -6.31 -10.92
C VAL A 76 2.40 -7.28 -10.26
N ASN A 77 3.69 -7.06 -10.48
CA ASN A 77 4.75 -7.83 -9.85
C ASN A 77 5.43 -6.96 -8.79
N VAL A 78 5.24 -7.28 -7.52
CA VAL A 78 5.87 -6.59 -6.40
C VAL A 78 7.32 -7.05 -6.31
N SER A 79 8.25 -6.13 -6.53
CA SER A 79 9.69 -6.40 -6.51
C SER A 79 10.33 -6.08 -5.16
N GLY A 80 9.65 -5.31 -4.30
CA GLY A 80 10.15 -4.99 -2.98
C GLY A 80 9.08 -4.44 -2.05
N GLU A 81 9.28 -4.72 -0.77
CA GLU A 81 8.42 -4.26 0.31
C GLU A 81 9.25 -3.89 1.54
N LYS A 82 8.82 -2.87 2.27
CA LYS A 82 9.49 -2.43 3.49
C LYS A 82 8.47 -1.89 4.49
N ASP A 83 8.49 -2.44 5.70
CA ASP A 83 7.66 -1.96 6.80
C ASP A 83 7.87 -0.47 7.04
N VAL A 84 6.77 0.25 7.26
CA VAL A 84 6.77 1.67 7.58
C VAL A 84 5.95 1.95 8.83
N THR A 85 6.39 2.95 9.57
CA THR A 85 5.62 3.54 10.67
C THR A 85 4.99 4.82 10.18
N LEU A 86 3.68 4.96 10.33
CA LEU A 86 3.01 6.24 10.04
C LEU A 86 3.36 7.26 11.10
N GLY A 87 3.51 8.53 10.69
CA GLY A 87 3.65 9.63 11.63
C GLY A 87 2.44 9.71 12.54
N SER A 88 2.62 10.26 13.73
CA SER A 88 1.56 10.39 14.73
C SER A 88 1.69 11.67 15.53
N VAL A 89 0.65 11.96 16.31
CA VAL A 89 0.68 13.05 17.29
C VAL A 89 0.45 12.44 18.67
N LYS A 90 1.38 12.68 19.59
CA LYS A 90 1.25 12.27 21.00
C LYS A 90 0.10 13.02 21.67
N ASN A 91 -0.39 12.51 22.79
CA ASN A 91 -1.47 13.15 23.57
C ASN A 91 -1.15 14.60 24.00
N ASN A 92 0.13 14.95 24.11
CA ASN A 92 0.60 16.30 24.43
C ASN A 92 0.75 17.23 23.20
N GLY A 93 0.27 16.81 22.02
CA GLY A 93 0.36 17.57 20.77
C GLY A 93 1.71 17.49 20.07
N THR A 94 2.71 16.79 20.63
CA THR A 94 4.02 16.64 19.97
C THR A 94 3.92 15.69 18.77
N ALA A 95 4.35 16.17 17.60
CA ALA A 95 4.44 15.35 16.40
C ALA A 95 5.58 14.32 16.51
N VAL A 96 5.31 13.09 16.08
CA VAL A 96 6.27 12.01 15.89
C VAL A 96 6.33 11.72 14.39
N PRO A 97 7.45 12.02 13.72
CA PRO A 97 7.57 11.80 12.28
C PRO A 97 7.45 10.31 11.91
N GLY A 98 6.78 10.05 10.79
CA GLY A 98 6.70 8.72 10.20
C GLY A 98 7.97 8.34 9.45
N SER A 99 8.03 7.08 9.01
CA SER A 99 9.15 6.54 8.24
C SER A 99 9.38 7.30 6.95
N THR A 100 10.66 7.50 6.61
CA THR A 100 11.11 8.02 5.34
C THR A 100 12.00 6.98 4.67
N LEU A 101 11.64 6.59 3.46
CA LEU A 101 12.34 5.59 2.68
C LEU A 101 12.98 6.25 1.46
N GLN A 102 14.21 5.87 1.13
CA GLN A 102 14.82 6.26 -0.13
C GLN A 102 14.50 5.20 -1.19
N LEU A 103 13.94 5.61 -2.32
CA LEU A 103 13.82 4.78 -3.51
C LEU A 103 15.01 5.06 -4.43
N ILE A 104 15.68 4.00 -4.86
CA ILE A 104 16.81 4.05 -5.78
C ILE A 104 16.54 3.12 -6.97
N VAL A 105 17.20 3.40 -8.10
CA VAL A 105 17.19 2.50 -9.27
C VAL A 105 18.58 1.94 -9.46
N THR A 106 18.72 0.63 -9.24
CA THR A 106 19.98 -0.08 -9.46
C THR A 106 19.75 -1.20 -10.47
N GLY A 107 20.52 -1.22 -11.56
CA GLY A 107 20.40 -2.24 -12.61
C GLY A 107 19.01 -2.27 -13.25
N ASP A 108 18.42 -1.10 -13.50
CA ASP A 108 17.07 -0.93 -14.06
C ASP A 108 15.93 -1.57 -13.22
N ALA A 109 16.17 -1.77 -11.92
CA ALA A 109 15.15 -2.26 -10.99
C ALA A 109 14.98 -1.27 -9.83
N PRO A 110 13.78 -0.67 -9.65
CA PRO A 110 13.51 0.20 -8.52
C PRO A 110 13.43 -0.63 -7.24
N GLN A 111 14.08 -0.14 -6.18
CA GLN A 111 14.15 -0.80 -4.89
C GLN A 111 14.33 0.20 -3.76
N PHE A 112 13.93 -0.16 -2.54
CA PHE A 112 14.21 0.65 -1.37
C PHE A 112 15.68 0.52 -0.96
N SER A 113 16.32 1.64 -0.72
CA SER A 113 17.70 1.69 -0.20
C SER A 113 17.79 1.02 1.17
N ASN A 114 18.91 0.36 1.42
CA ASN A 114 19.27 -0.13 2.76
C ASN A 114 19.86 0.98 3.64
N ASN A 115 20.17 2.15 3.07
CA ASN A 115 20.61 3.30 3.84
C ASN A 115 19.39 3.97 4.49
N PRO A 116 19.31 4.02 5.83
CA PRO A 116 18.17 4.62 6.51
C PRO A 116 18.20 6.14 6.33
N LEU A 117 17.04 6.71 6.02
CA LEU A 117 16.82 8.15 6.13
C LEU A 117 16.23 8.49 7.50
N PRO A 118 16.49 9.68 8.04
CA PRO A 118 15.77 10.17 9.20
C PRO A 118 14.26 10.22 8.92
N ASN A 119 13.46 9.79 9.89
CA ASN A 119 12.01 9.90 9.82
C ASN A 119 11.60 11.39 9.71
N SER A 120 10.86 11.72 8.65
CA SER A 120 10.39 13.08 8.34
C SER A 120 8.93 13.16 7.95
N ALA A 121 8.26 12.02 7.76
CA ALA A 121 6.90 12.01 7.22
C ALA A 121 5.88 12.64 8.19
N PHE A 122 4.86 13.27 7.61
CA PHE A 122 3.77 13.90 8.36
C PHE A 122 2.93 12.90 9.16
N SER A 123 2.08 13.42 10.06
CA SER A 123 1.12 12.61 10.78
C SER A 123 0.21 11.82 9.83
N ASN A 124 -0.04 10.55 10.16
CA ASN A 124 -0.77 9.58 9.35
C ASN A 124 -0.15 9.29 7.96
N ALA A 125 1.15 9.56 7.80
CA ALA A 125 1.85 9.35 6.54
C ALA A 125 3.22 8.67 6.75
N PHE A 126 3.73 8.09 5.67
CA PHE A 126 5.13 7.76 5.48
C PHE A 126 5.59 8.46 4.20
N GLU A 127 6.90 8.54 3.99
CA GLU A 127 7.49 9.26 2.86
C GLU A 127 8.36 8.31 2.02
N ILE A 128 8.22 8.39 0.71
CA ILE A 128 9.15 7.79 -0.25
C ILE A 128 9.88 8.93 -0.95
N GLN A 129 11.18 9.06 -0.68
CA GLN A 129 12.06 10.00 -1.37
C GLN A 129 12.69 9.31 -2.57
N THR A 130 12.29 9.73 -3.75
CA THR A 130 12.90 9.31 -5.01
C THR A 130 14.17 10.12 -5.24
N GLY A 131 15.25 9.46 -5.65
CA GLY A 131 16.45 10.16 -6.13
C GLY A 131 16.22 10.84 -7.49
N ASN A 132 17.25 11.51 -8.00
CA ASN A 132 17.23 12.10 -9.36
C ASN A 132 17.23 11.03 -10.47
N ASP A 133 17.47 9.78 -10.11
CA ASP A 133 17.52 8.57 -10.93
C ASP A 133 16.16 7.89 -11.12
N PHE A 134 15.12 8.35 -10.41
CA PHE A 134 13.74 7.91 -10.57
C PHE A 134 12.85 9.12 -10.84
N THR A 135 12.53 9.32 -12.12
CA THR A 135 11.68 10.42 -12.65
C THR A 135 10.37 9.88 -13.23
N PHE A 136 9.36 10.74 -13.40
CA PHE A 136 8.05 10.38 -13.97
C PHE A 136 8.17 9.70 -15.33
N ALA A 137 9.10 10.18 -16.15
CA ALA A 137 9.37 9.59 -17.45
C ALA A 137 9.93 8.16 -17.31
N GLN A 138 10.87 7.94 -16.39
CA GLN A 138 11.45 6.61 -16.15
C GLN A 138 10.43 5.65 -15.54
N ALA A 139 9.61 6.10 -14.59
CA ALA A 139 8.55 5.28 -14.02
C ALA A 139 7.53 4.85 -15.09
N LYS A 140 7.16 5.76 -16.01
CA LYS A 140 6.31 5.41 -17.16
C LYS A 140 6.97 4.45 -18.12
N GLN A 141 8.25 4.66 -18.45
CA GLN A 141 8.97 3.81 -19.38
C GLN A 141 9.16 2.38 -18.84
N GLY A 142 9.49 2.25 -17.56
CA GLY A 142 9.67 0.96 -16.89
C GLY A 142 8.39 0.34 -16.32
N ASN A 143 7.25 1.01 -16.47
CA ASN A 143 5.99 0.65 -15.81
C ASN A 143 6.15 0.44 -14.30
N TYR A 144 6.94 1.28 -13.65
CA TYR A 144 7.18 1.24 -12.22
C TYR A 144 6.00 1.81 -11.44
N LEU A 145 5.72 1.17 -10.32
CA LEU A 145 4.66 1.51 -9.40
C LEU A 145 5.26 1.57 -8.00
N ILE A 146 4.81 2.55 -7.22
CA ILE A 146 5.08 2.60 -5.79
C ILE A 146 3.76 2.75 -5.06
N GLY A 147 3.74 2.40 -3.78
CA GLY A 147 2.51 2.56 -3.02
C GLY A 147 2.53 2.01 -1.61
N LEU A 148 1.31 1.74 -1.14
CA LEU A 148 1.00 1.26 0.19
C LEU A 148 0.70 -0.24 0.13
N GLY A 149 1.38 -1.01 0.96
CA GLY A 149 1.07 -2.40 1.31
C GLY A 149 0.52 -2.52 2.73
N VAL A 150 -0.21 -3.60 2.97
CA VAL A 150 -0.56 -4.07 4.31
C VAL A 150 -0.43 -5.58 4.33
N SER A 151 0.03 -6.07 5.47
CA SER A 151 0.11 -7.48 5.72
C SER A 151 -1.26 -8.12 5.88
N ARG A 152 -1.58 -9.07 4.99
CA ARG A 152 -2.86 -9.80 4.98
C ARG A 152 -2.88 -10.95 5.99
N THR A 153 -1.71 -11.36 6.50
CA THR A 153 -1.55 -12.43 7.50
C THR A 153 -0.33 -12.13 8.36
N SER A 154 -0.23 -12.68 9.58
CA SER A 154 1.00 -12.63 10.40
C SER A 154 2.23 -13.32 9.75
N ASN A 155 2.06 -13.87 8.54
CA ASN A 155 3.01 -14.76 7.88
C ASN A 155 3.69 -14.09 6.67
N GLY A 156 3.55 -12.76 6.50
CA GLY A 156 4.32 -11.98 5.53
C GLY A 156 3.88 -12.13 4.06
N GLN A 157 2.68 -12.65 3.80
CA GLN A 157 2.05 -12.47 2.48
C GLN A 157 1.38 -11.10 2.45
N ASP A 158 2.21 -10.13 2.12
CA ASP A 158 1.82 -8.75 2.01
C ASP A 158 1.41 -8.49 0.55
N GLY A 159 0.36 -7.69 0.37
CA GLY A 159 -0.19 -7.40 -0.93
C GLY A 159 -0.38 -5.89 -1.08
N PRO A 160 -0.17 -5.33 -2.29
CA PRO A 160 -0.34 -3.91 -2.50
C PRO A 160 -1.80 -3.54 -2.22
N LEU A 161 -2.04 -2.58 -1.34
CA LEU A 161 -3.37 -2.01 -1.08
C LEU A 161 -3.71 -0.88 -2.03
N ALA A 162 -2.73 -0.03 -2.32
CA ALA A 162 -2.88 1.03 -3.27
C ALA A 162 -1.54 1.26 -3.95
N ILE A 163 -1.58 1.37 -5.27
CA ILE A 163 -0.41 1.62 -6.10
C ILE A 163 -0.69 2.82 -6.99
N GLY A 164 0.30 3.69 -7.09
CA GLY A 164 0.26 4.86 -7.95
C GLY A 164 1.45 4.85 -8.90
N LEU A 165 1.24 5.47 -10.05
CA LEU A 165 2.34 6.03 -10.83
C LEU A 165 2.67 7.38 -10.21
N GLU A 166 3.63 7.40 -9.30
CA GLU A 166 4.09 8.62 -8.63
C GLU A 166 5.53 8.87 -8.99
N VAL A 167 5.83 10.11 -9.42
CA VAL A 167 7.16 10.71 -9.35
C VAL A 167 7.08 12.22 -9.26
#